data_AF-A0A845FZK6-F1
#
_entry.id   AF-A0A845FZK6-F1
#
_cell.length_a   1.000
_cell.length_b   1.000
_cell.length_c   1.000
_cell.angle_alpha   90.00
_cell.angle_beta   90.00
_cell.angle_gamma   90.00
#
_symmetry.space_group_name_H-M   'P 1'
#
loop_
_entity.id
_entity.type
_entity.pdbx_description
1 polymer ?
#
loop_
_entity_poly.entity_id
_entity_poly.type
_entity_poly.pdbx_seq_one_letter_code
_entity_poly.pdbx_strand_id
1 'polypeptide(L)'
;MPVSLIPPLTTLRQFDTCRLLPSRFADMEDSVLAPLADNEQDLHDLFELDNATNARLQAQNGNATGITMDELVFGVPNFRIVNAAFTYARPEGSRFNGGNRGAWYCAFNAETALAEVSFHKAVEYAEINRFDDSVQYQTMLADFTAPFHDLRGQLRYLGCLAPDSYIESQLLAERLLEGGSLGIIYPSVRLNGGINLACFRPALVGNVRKGAVYRLTWRGSPVPIIELI
;
A
#
# COMPACT_ATOMS: atom_id res chain seq x y z
N MET A 1 -27.88 1.86 25.69
CA MET A 1 -27.52 2.20 24.29
C MET A 1 -26.86 0.98 23.67
N PRO A 2 -27.33 0.44 22.55
CA PRO A 2 -26.58 -0.59 21.85
C PRO A 2 -25.22 0.01 21.47
N VAL A 3 -24.14 -0.62 21.94
CA VAL A 3 -22.78 -0.17 21.67
C VAL A 3 -22.50 -0.48 20.20
N SER A 4 -22.30 0.56 19.37
CA SER A 4 -21.93 0.38 17.97
C SER A 4 -20.64 -0.44 17.87
N LEU A 5 -20.67 -1.51 17.07
CA LEU A 5 -19.49 -2.35 16.79
C LEU A 5 -18.58 -1.74 15.71
N ILE A 6 -18.96 -0.59 15.15
CA ILE A 6 -18.28 0.12 14.07
C ILE A 6 -17.45 1.26 14.68
N PRO A 7 -16.16 1.42 14.32
CA PRO A 7 -15.36 2.53 14.83
C PRO A 7 -15.96 3.89 14.43
N PRO A 8 -15.75 4.95 15.21
CA PRO A 8 -16.26 6.28 14.85
C PRO A 8 -15.66 6.75 13.53
N LEU A 9 -16.39 7.61 12.82
CA LEU A 9 -15.88 8.29 11.63
C LEU A 9 -15.22 9.61 12.02
N THR A 10 -14.03 9.86 11.47
CA THR A 10 -13.33 11.14 11.56
C THR A 10 -13.23 11.73 10.15
N THR A 11 -13.71 12.96 9.97
CA THR A 11 -13.48 13.72 8.73
C THR A 11 -12.01 14.09 8.66
N LEU A 12 -11.31 13.50 7.70
CA LEU A 12 -9.90 13.76 7.46
C LEU A 12 -9.74 14.80 6.36
N ARG A 13 -8.85 15.76 6.59
CA ARG A 13 -8.23 16.59 5.55
C ARG A 13 -6.73 16.52 5.77
N GLN A 14 -6.10 15.57 5.12
CA GLN A 14 -4.67 15.29 5.26
C GLN A 14 -4.01 15.35 3.90
N PHE A 15 -3.00 16.21 3.78
CA PHE A 15 -2.15 16.32 2.60
C PHE A 15 -0.85 15.56 2.84
N ASP A 16 -0.20 15.16 1.76
CA ASP A 16 1.17 14.65 1.78
C ASP A 16 1.35 13.40 2.65
N THR A 17 0.35 12.50 2.63
CA THR A 17 0.54 11.17 3.21
C THR A 17 1.59 10.40 2.40
N CYS A 18 2.45 9.66 3.09
CA CYS A 18 3.62 9.01 2.52
C CYS A 18 3.37 7.52 2.29
N ARG A 19 3.42 7.07 1.04
CA ARG A 19 3.55 5.65 0.67
C ARG A 19 4.94 5.42 0.08
N LEU A 20 5.74 4.55 0.67
CA LEU A 20 7.05 4.20 0.12
C LEU A 20 6.95 2.96 -0.78
N LEU A 21 7.55 3.05 -1.96
CA LEU A 21 7.66 1.94 -2.92
C LEU A 21 9.11 1.78 -3.32
N PRO A 22 9.62 0.55 -3.55
CA PRO A 22 10.92 0.38 -4.17
C PRO A 22 11.02 1.22 -5.46
N SER A 23 12.07 2.03 -5.61
CA SER A 23 12.15 3.07 -6.67
C SER A 23 11.95 2.50 -8.08
N ARG A 24 12.40 1.25 -8.31
CA ARG A 24 12.17 0.50 -9.55
C ARG A 24 10.70 0.44 -10.00
N PHE A 25 9.74 0.57 -9.10
CA PHE A 25 8.32 0.58 -9.42
C PHE A 25 7.74 1.98 -9.65
N ALA A 26 8.41 3.02 -9.13
CA ALA A 26 7.98 4.40 -9.32
C ALA A 26 8.56 5.03 -10.59
N ASP A 27 9.66 4.47 -11.10
CA ASP A 27 10.29 4.89 -12.35
C ASP A 27 9.77 4.14 -13.58
N MET A 28 8.80 3.22 -13.40
CA MET A 28 8.08 2.56 -14.51
C MET A 28 7.07 3.53 -15.14
N GLU A 29 7.55 4.65 -15.66
CA GLU A 29 6.83 5.39 -16.70
C GLU A 29 6.98 4.67 -18.06
N ASP A 30 8.13 4.00 -18.26
CA ASP A 30 8.41 3.09 -19.36
C ASP A 30 8.45 1.62 -18.91
N SER A 31 8.05 0.74 -19.81
CA SER A 31 7.90 -0.70 -19.55
C SER A 31 9.19 -1.37 -19.11
N VAL A 32 9.10 -2.21 -18.07
CA VAL A 32 10.19 -3.11 -17.63
C VAL A 32 10.63 -4.09 -18.73
N LEU A 33 9.80 -4.23 -19.77
CA LEU A 33 10.05 -5.10 -20.92
C LEU A 33 10.79 -4.38 -22.05
N ALA A 34 10.91 -3.05 -22.00
CA ALA A 34 11.64 -2.28 -23.01
C ALA A 34 13.10 -2.71 -23.19
N PRO A 35 13.87 -3.08 -22.14
CA PRO A 35 15.21 -3.64 -22.29
C PRO A 35 15.26 -5.07 -22.82
N LEU A 36 14.12 -5.77 -22.86
CA LEU A 36 14.00 -7.17 -23.30
C LEU A 36 13.49 -7.30 -24.75
N ALA A 37 13.18 -6.16 -25.39
CA ALA A 37 12.65 -6.11 -26.75
C ALA A 37 13.72 -5.59 -27.72
N ASP A 38 13.96 -6.32 -28.81
CA ASP A 38 14.90 -5.91 -29.85
C ASP A 38 14.28 -4.85 -30.79
N ASN A 39 12.95 -4.73 -30.82
CA ASN A 39 12.20 -3.75 -31.61
C ASN A 39 10.79 -3.49 -31.03
N GLU A 40 10.05 -2.54 -31.61
CA GLU A 40 8.70 -2.14 -31.14
C GLU A 40 7.65 -3.25 -31.24
N GLN A 41 7.76 -4.17 -32.21
CA GLN A 41 6.84 -5.30 -32.35
C GLN A 41 7.09 -6.33 -31.24
N ASP A 42 8.35 -6.63 -30.93
CA ASP A 42 8.70 -7.53 -29.82
C ASP A 42 8.27 -6.95 -28.48
N LEU A 43 8.39 -5.62 -28.31
CA LEU A 43 7.90 -4.93 -27.13
C LEU A 43 6.38 -5.06 -27.02
N HIS A 44 5.65 -4.92 -28.13
CA HIS A 44 4.20 -5.12 -28.18
C HIS A 44 3.78 -6.55 -27.83
N ASP A 45 4.49 -7.56 -28.35
CA ASP A 45 4.18 -8.96 -28.07
C ASP A 45 4.53 -9.33 -26.61
N LEU A 46 5.63 -8.80 -26.07
CA LEU A 46 5.97 -8.90 -24.64
C LEU A 46 4.94 -8.21 -23.77
N PHE A 47 4.42 -7.05 -24.19
CA PHE A 47 3.31 -6.39 -23.51
C PHE A 47 2.05 -7.26 -23.54
N GLU A 48 1.65 -7.83 -24.67
CA GLU A 48 0.47 -8.72 -24.73
C GLU A 48 0.63 -9.94 -23.80
N LEU A 49 1.84 -10.50 -23.72
CA LEU A 49 2.14 -11.64 -22.83
C LEU A 49 2.17 -11.25 -21.34
N ASP A 50 2.78 -10.11 -20.99
CA ASP A 50 2.70 -9.55 -19.64
C ASP A 50 1.23 -9.24 -19.33
N ASN A 51 0.50 -8.59 -20.23
CA ASN A 51 -0.91 -8.26 -20.05
C ASN A 51 -1.78 -9.50 -19.81
N ALA A 52 -1.48 -10.62 -20.46
CA ALA A 52 -2.16 -11.89 -20.24
C ALA A 52 -1.89 -12.51 -18.85
N THR A 53 -0.81 -12.14 -18.17
CA THR A 53 -0.43 -12.69 -16.84
C THR A 53 -0.48 -11.66 -15.71
N ASN A 54 -0.58 -10.38 -16.05
CA ASN A 54 -0.49 -9.27 -15.14
C ASN A 54 -1.82 -9.10 -14.39
N ALA A 55 -1.83 -9.39 -13.09
CA ALA A 55 -3.02 -9.32 -12.23
C ALA A 55 -3.74 -7.95 -12.27
N ARG A 56 -3.01 -6.85 -12.52
CA ARG A 56 -3.61 -5.52 -12.73
C ARG A 56 -4.41 -5.46 -14.03
N LEU A 57 -3.94 -6.10 -15.09
CA LEU A 57 -4.63 -6.14 -16.38
C LEU A 57 -5.72 -7.20 -16.40
N GLN A 58 -5.55 -8.31 -15.69
CA GLN A 58 -6.64 -9.25 -15.41
C GLN A 58 -7.77 -8.58 -14.61
N ALA A 59 -7.46 -7.72 -13.62
CA ALA A 59 -8.45 -6.87 -12.97
C ALA A 59 -9.13 -5.89 -13.94
N GLN A 60 -8.35 -5.28 -14.85
CA GLN A 60 -8.88 -4.39 -15.87
C GLN A 60 -9.75 -5.11 -16.91
N ASN A 61 -9.51 -6.40 -17.13
CA ASN A 61 -10.27 -7.28 -18.02
C ASN A 61 -11.41 -8.04 -17.31
N GLY A 62 -11.69 -7.74 -16.03
CA GLY A 62 -12.83 -8.31 -15.29
C GLY A 62 -12.59 -9.68 -14.64
N ASN A 63 -11.35 -10.18 -14.63
CA ASN A 63 -10.97 -11.48 -14.07
C ASN A 63 -10.40 -11.43 -12.64
N ALA A 64 -10.34 -10.26 -11.99
CA ALA A 64 -9.86 -10.16 -10.62
C ALA A 64 -10.96 -10.39 -9.58
N THR A 65 -10.64 -11.23 -8.60
CA THR A 65 -11.48 -11.50 -7.43
C THR A 65 -11.40 -10.32 -6.46
N GLY A 66 -12.32 -9.35 -6.49
CA GLY A 66 -12.51 -8.39 -5.38
C GLY A 66 -12.29 -6.90 -5.67
N ILE A 67 -11.82 -6.53 -6.86
CA ILE A 67 -11.92 -5.15 -7.37
C ILE A 67 -12.29 -5.19 -8.85
N THR A 68 -13.28 -4.39 -9.23
CA THR A 68 -13.75 -4.33 -10.62
C THR A 68 -13.10 -3.17 -11.37
N MET A 69 -13.13 -3.24 -12.70
CA MET A 69 -12.64 -2.18 -13.59
C MET A 69 -13.27 -0.82 -13.29
N ASP A 70 -14.56 -0.79 -12.94
CA ASP A 70 -15.30 0.44 -12.63
C ASP A 70 -14.80 1.16 -11.36
N GLU A 71 -14.08 0.46 -10.48
CA GLU A 71 -13.48 1.07 -9.29
C GLU A 71 -12.09 1.65 -9.55
N LEU A 72 -11.44 1.27 -10.65
CA LEU A 72 -10.08 1.70 -10.98
C LEU A 72 -10.07 3.13 -11.53
N VAL A 73 -8.96 3.83 -11.31
CA VAL A 73 -8.76 5.21 -11.79
C VAL A 73 -7.96 5.25 -13.09
N PHE A 74 -8.31 6.19 -13.97
CA PHE A 74 -7.66 6.41 -15.26
C PHE A 74 -7.56 7.91 -15.54
N GLY A 75 -6.62 8.30 -16.42
CA GLY A 75 -6.48 9.70 -16.86
C GLY A 75 -5.93 10.66 -15.79
N VAL A 76 -5.42 10.15 -14.67
CA VAL A 76 -4.76 10.93 -13.61
C VAL A 76 -3.28 10.54 -13.49
N PRO A 77 -2.39 11.46 -13.10
CA PRO A 77 -0.98 11.14 -12.87
C PRO A 77 -0.83 9.96 -11.90
N ASN A 78 0.13 9.08 -12.17
CA ASN A 78 0.44 7.92 -11.30
C ASN A 78 -0.72 6.92 -11.10
N PHE A 79 -1.77 6.93 -11.92
CA PHE A 79 -2.92 6.03 -11.79
C PHE A 79 -2.53 4.54 -11.75
N ARG A 80 -1.44 4.16 -12.44
CA ARG A 80 -0.90 2.79 -12.42
C ARG A 80 -0.44 2.38 -11.02
N ILE A 81 0.21 3.28 -10.30
CA ILE A 81 0.66 3.07 -8.92
C ILE A 81 -0.54 2.99 -7.97
N VAL A 82 -1.54 3.84 -8.18
CA VAL A 82 -2.80 3.79 -7.43
C VAL A 82 -3.46 2.44 -7.61
N ASN A 83 -3.79 2.06 -8.85
CA ASN A 83 -4.47 0.80 -9.16
C ASN A 83 -3.68 -0.42 -8.68
N ALA A 84 -2.34 -0.40 -8.82
CA ALA A 84 -1.48 -1.48 -8.34
C ALA A 84 -1.64 -1.75 -6.83
N ALA A 85 -1.87 -0.72 -6.01
CA ALA A 85 -2.10 -0.91 -4.58
C ALA A 85 -3.36 -1.73 -4.25
N PHE A 86 -4.31 -1.81 -5.17
CA PHE A 86 -5.57 -2.53 -4.99
C PHE A 86 -5.60 -3.86 -5.75
N THR A 87 -4.88 -3.98 -6.87
CA THR A 87 -4.92 -5.17 -7.72
C THR A 87 -3.85 -6.20 -7.38
N TYR A 88 -2.75 -5.81 -6.73
CA TYR A 88 -1.69 -6.74 -6.29
C TYR A 88 -1.75 -6.97 -4.78
N ALA A 89 -2.85 -7.57 -4.32
CA ALA A 89 -2.95 -8.04 -2.95
C ALA A 89 -1.92 -9.17 -2.70
N ARG A 90 -1.30 -9.18 -1.52
CA ARG A 90 -0.55 -10.37 -1.08
C ARG A 90 -1.56 -11.51 -0.82
N PRO A 91 -1.26 -12.77 -1.15
CA PRO A 91 -2.19 -13.89 -0.93
C PRO A 91 -2.69 -14.00 0.51
N GLU A 92 -1.84 -13.69 1.50
CA GLU A 92 -2.16 -13.69 2.93
C GLU A 92 -2.84 -12.39 3.40
N GLY A 93 -3.00 -11.44 2.49
CA GLY A 93 -3.51 -10.10 2.76
C GLY A 93 -2.49 -9.17 3.41
N SER A 94 -2.98 -8.10 4.00
CA SER A 94 -2.22 -7.19 4.86
C SER A 94 -3.08 -6.82 6.06
N ARG A 95 -2.66 -5.86 6.89
CA ARG A 95 -3.34 -5.58 8.17
C ARG A 95 -4.86 -5.35 8.00
N PHE A 96 -5.26 -4.54 7.03
CA PHE A 96 -6.66 -4.17 6.78
C PHE A 96 -7.17 -4.60 5.39
N ASN A 97 -6.73 -5.76 4.90
CA ASN A 97 -7.35 -6.42 3.74
C ASN A 97 -6.96 -7.90 3.68
N GLY A 98 -7.84 -8.75 3.17
CA GLY A 98 -7.51 -10.14 2.81
C GLY A 98 -6.76 -10.25 1.48
N GLY A 99 -6.60 -11.48 0.98
CA GLY A 99 -5.85 -11.76 -0.24
C GLY A 99 -6.56 -11.43 -1.57
N ASN A 100 -7.86 -11.13 -1.52
CA ASN A 100 -8.64 -10.87 -2.72
C ASN A 100 -8.39 -9.47 -3.29
N ARG A 101 -8.28 -8.46 -2.42
CA ARG A 101 -8.18 -7.05 -2.81
C ARG A 101 -7.17 -6.34 -1.95
N GLY A 102 -6.32 -5.53 -2.56
CA GLY A 102 -5.37 -4.67 -1.85
C GLY A 102 -6.03 -3.40 -1.30
N ALA A 103 -5.19 -2.56 -0.70
CA ALA A 103 -5.57 -1.24 -0.22
C ALA A 103 -4.40 -0.27 -0.40
N TRP A 104 -4.71 1.02 -0.49
CA TRP A 104 -3.68 2.05 -0.44
C TRP A 104 -3.27 2.28 1.02
N TYR A 105 -2.08 1.78 1.37
CA TYR A 105 -1.44 2.05 2.65
C TYR A 105 -0.50 3.24 2.53
N CYS A 106 -0.66 4.20 3.43
CA CYS A 106 0.25 5.33 3.62
C CYS A 106 0.35 5.70 5.11
N ALA A 107 1.37 6.46 5.45
CA ALA A 107 1.54 7.08 6.76
C ALA A 107 1.39 8.60 6.68
N PHE A 108 1.16 9.25 7.81
CA PHE A 108 0.99 10.72 7.85
C PHE A 108 2.33 11.48 7.74
N ASN A 109 3.45 10.79 7.91
CA ASN A 109 4.79 11.34 7.72
C ASN A 109 5.76 10.27 7.21
N ALA A 110 6.92 10.71 6.72
CA ALA A 110 7.92 9.81 6.14
C ALA A 110 8.55 8.88 7.17
N GLU A 111 8.76 9.34 8.41
CA GLU A 111 9.36 8.56 9.49
C GLU A 111 8.52 7.32 9.81
N THR A 112 7.21 7.47 9.87
CA THR A 112 6.28 6.36 10.11
C THR A 112 6.29 5.40 8.91
N ALA A 113 6.25 5.93 7.67
CA ALA A 113 6.31 5.08 6.48
C ALA A 113 7.63 4.28 6.40
N LEU A 114 8.75 4.92 6.74
CA LEU A 114 10.08 4.30 6.79
C LEU A 114 10.14 3.21 7.86
N ALA A 115 9.53 3.42 9.03
CA ALA A 115 9.46 2.41 10.08
C ALA A 115 8.67 1.16 9.63
N GLU A 116 7.52 1.35 8.95
CA GLU A 116 6.72 0.25 8.39
C GLU A 116 7.51 -0.55 7.35
N VAL A 117 8.15 0.14 6.38
CA VAL A 117 8.98 -0.51 5.35
C VAL A 117 10.17 -1.23 5.96
N SER A 118 10.86 -0.60 6.91
CA SER A 118 12.05 -1.18 7.56
C SER A 118 11.69 -2.47 8.29
N PHE A 119 10.57 -2.48 9.03
CA PHE A 119 10.07 -3.68 9.70
C PHE A 119 9.76 -4.79 8.70
N HIS A 120 8.98 -4.50 7.66
CA HIS A 120 8.58 -5.53 6.69
C HIS A 120 9.77 -6.08 5.91
N LYS A 121 10.75 -5.24 5.56
CA LYS A 121 12.00 -5.69 4.96
C LYS A 121 12.84 -6.55 5.89
N ALA A 122 12.91 -6.19 7.17
CA ALA A 122 13.64 -7.00 8.15
C ALA A 122 13.01 -8.40 8.32
N VAL A 123 11.69 -8.51 8.26
CA VAL A 123 10.99 -9.82 8.26
C VAL A 123 11.36 -10.63 7.01
N GLU A 124 11.28 -10.04 5.81
CA GLU A 124 11.67 -10.70 4.55
C GLU A 124 13.14 -11.19 4.60
N TYR A 125 14.05 -10.37 5.15
CA TYR A 125 15.46 -10.72 5.30
C TYR A 125 15.74 -11.79 6.35
N ALA A 126 14.93 -11.85 7.41
CA ALA A 126 15.03 -12.88 8.44
C ALA A 126 14.71 -14.27 7.86
N GLU A 127 13.76 -14.37 6.94
CA GLU A 127 13.38 -15.64 6.30
C GLU A 127 14.53 -16.28 5.51
N ILE A 128 15.41 -15.45 4.94
CA ILE A 128 16.59 -15.90 4.17
C ILE A 128 17.91 -15.74 4.93
N ASN A 129 17.85 -15.33 6.20
CA ASN A 129 19.01 -15.07 7.06
C ASN A 129 20.08 -14.17 6.41
N ARG A 130 19.65 -13.07 5.76
CA ARG A 130 20.56 -12.14 5.06
C ARG A 130 20.19 -10.68 5.30
N PHE A 131 21.04 -9.96 6.03
CA PHE A 131 20.87 -8.55 6.37
C PHE A 131 21.94 -7.64 5.73
N ASP A 132 22.47 -8.03 4.58
CA ASP A 132 23.44 -7.25 3.81
C ASP A 132 22.83 -6.91 2.46
N ASP A 133 22.19 -5.75 2.42
CA ASP A 133 21.49 -5.23 1.24
C ASP A 133 21.32 -3.70 1.32
N SER A 134 21.13 -3.07 0.16
CA SER A 134 20.87 -1.64 0.02
C SER A 134 19.80 -1.41 -1.04
N VAL A 135 18.66 -0.86 -0.63
CA VAL A 135 17.49 -0.65 -1.51
C VAL A 135 17.05 0.79 -1.47
N GLN A 136 16.67 1.33 -2.63
CA GLN A 136 16.08 2.66 -2.76
C GLN A 136 14.56 2.60 -2.76
N TYR A 137 13.94 3.53 -2.05
CA TYR A 137 12.51 3.70 -1.95
C TYR A 137 12.11 5.12 -2.37
N GLN A 138 11.20 5.21 -3.34
CA GLN A 138 10.54 6.44 -3.74
C GLN A 138 9.32 6.67 -2.85
N THR A 139 9.21 7.86 -2.27
CA THR A 139 7.97 8.29 -1.61
C THR A 139 6.96 8.69 -2.66
N MET A 140 5.75 8.16 -2.56
CA MET A 140 4.56 8.63 -3.26
C MET A 140 3.70 9.39 -2.27
N LEU A 141 3.58 10.69 -2.47
CA LEU A 141 2.70 11.57 -1.70
C LEU A 141 1.27 11.45 -2.24
N ALA A 142 0.28 11.48 -1.34
CA ALA A 142 -1.13 11.49 -1.70
C ALA A 142 -1.97 12.28 -0.68
N ASP A 143 -3.06 12.85 -1.17
CA ASP A 143 -3.96 13.70 -0.39
C ASP A 143 -5.30 13.01 -0.16
N PHE A 144 -5.87 13.19 1.03
CA PHE A 144 -7.13 12.60 1.45
C PHE A 144 -8.04 13.65 2.09
N THR A 145 -9.23 13.81 1.51
CA THR A 145 -10.31 14.65 2.07
C THR A 145 -11.61 13.86 2.08
N ALA A 146 -11.85 13.09 3.16
CA ALA A 146 -13.00 12.19 3.29
C ALA A 146 -13.15 11.72 4.75
N PRO A 147 -14.33 11.20 5.15
CA PRO A 147 -14.50 10.53 6.43
C PRO A 147 -13.91 9.11 6.40
N PHE A 148 -13.15 8.74 7.44
CA PHE A 148 -12.58 7.40 7.63
C PHE A 148 -12.90 6.86 9.02
N HIS A 149 -13.02 5.53 9.14
CA HIS A 149 -13.14 4.90 10.45
C HIS A 149 -11.84 5.07 11.24
N ASP A 150 -11.93 5.44 12.51
CA ASP A 150 -10.77 5.87 13.28
C ASP A 150 -10.54 4.97 14.49
N LEU A 151 -9.40 4.28 14.52
CA LEU A 151 -9.01 3.40 15.62
C LEU A 151 -8.18 4.11 16.70
N ARG A 152 -7.84 5.39 16.51
CA ARG A 152 -7.03 6.14 17.47
C ARG A 152 -7.81 6.31 18.78
N GLY A 153 -7.13 5.97 19.90
CA GLY A 153 -7.73 6.03 21.24
C GLY A 153 -8.84 5.01 21.51
N GLN A 154 -9.09 4.07 20.60
CA GLN A 154 -10.19 3.11 20.74
C GLN A 154 -9.69 1.78 21.34
N LEU A 155 -9.74 1.65 22.67
CA LEU A 155 -9.28 0.45 23.38
C LEU A 155 -9.96 -0.86 22.91
N ARG A 156 -11.20 -0.77 22.42
CA ARG A 156 -11.95 -1.92 21.88
C ARG A 156 -11.27 -2.56 20.67
N TYR A 157 -10.49 -1.81 19.90
CA TYR A 157 -9.87 -2.29 18.66
C TYR A 157 -8.36 -2.56 18.82
N LEU A 158 -7.86 -2.73 20.05
CA LEU A 158 -6.44 -3.05 20.29
C LEU A 158 -6.01 -4.35 19.60
N GLY A 159 -6.89 -5.36 19.51
CA GLY A 159 -6.59 -6.59 18.77
C GLY A 159 -6.37 -6.37 17.27
N CYS A 160 -6.97 -5.34 16.67
CA CYS A 160 -6.69 -4.92 15.29
C CYS A 160 -5.29 -4.27 15.14
N LEU A 161 -4.64 -3.92 16.25
CA LEU A 161 -3.30 -3.34 16.32
C LEU A 161 -2.28 -4.32 16.90
N ALA A 162 -2.58 -5.62 16.92
CA ALA A 162 -1.61 -6.64 17.28
C ALA A 162 -0.37 -6.55 16.36
N PRO A 163 0.87 -6.50 16.90
CA PRO A 163 2.08 -6.27 16.11
C PRO A 163 2.46 -7.47 15.21
N ASP A 164 1.94 -8.65 15.51
CA ASP A 164 2.29 -9.96 14.93
C ASP A 164 1.08 -10.72 14.36
N SER A 165 -0.13 -10.17 14.45
CA SER A 165 -1.36 -10.79 13.94
C SER A 165 -2.25 -9.80 13.22
N TYR A 166 -2.78 -10.21 12.07
CA TYR A 166 -3.72 -9.44 11.25
C TYR A 166 -5.15 -9.98 11.26
N ILE A 167 -5.43 -11.04 12.02
CA ILE A 167 -6.72 -11.73 11.98
C ILE A 167 -7.88 -10.78 12.33
N GLU A 168 -7.82 -10.10 13.47
CA GLU A 168 -8.92 -9.20 13.87
C GLU A 168 -9.04 -7.97 12.96
N SER A 169 -7.92 -7.43 12.48
CA SER A 169 -7.91 -6.25 11.62
C SER A 169 -8.43 -6.57 10.22
N GLN A 170 -8.15 -7.77 9.69
CA GLN A 170 -8.71 -8.25 8.43
C GLN A 170 -10.23 -8.46 8.56
N LEU A 171 -10.70 -9.14 9.61
CA LEU A 171 -12.13 -9.31 9.89
C LEU A 171 -12.87 -7.99 10.06
N LEU A 172 -12.23 -7.00 10.69
CA LEU A 172 -12.78 -5.65 10.76
C LEU A 172 -12.84 -5.00 9.38
N ALA A 173 -11.75 -5.06 8.61
CA ALA A 173 -11.67 -4.45 7.30
C ALA A 173 -12.70 -5.03 6.32
N GLU A 174 -12.92 -6.35 6.31
CA GLU A 174 -13.94 -7.02 5.51
C GLU A 174 -15.33 -6.46 5.81
N ARG A 175 -15.74 -6.45 7.09
CA ARG A 175 -17.03 -5.90 7.51
C ARG A 175 -17.20 -4.42 7.14
N LEU A 176 -16.13 -3.63 7.30
CA LEU A 176 -16.16 -2.21 6.96
C LEU A 176 -16.27 -2.01 5.45
N LEU A 177 -15.56 -2.81 4.65
CA LEU A 177 -15.61 -2.75 3.20
C LEU A 177 -16.99 -3.12 2.66
N GLU A 178 -17.60 -4.19 3.19
CA GLU A 178 -18.99 -4.59 2.90
C GLU A 178 -19.99 -3.50 3.29
N GLY A 179 -19.74 -2.80 4.40
CA GLY A 179 -20.52 -1.65 4.85
C GLY A 179 -20.29 -0.35 4.07
N GLY A 180 -19.51 -0.38 2.98
CA GLY A 180 -19.26 0.80 2.14
C GLY A 180 -18.20 1.76 2.69
N SER A 181 -17.39 1.35 3.66
CA SER A 181 -16.30 2.17 4.21
C SER A 181 -15.33 2.64 3.12
N LEU A 182 -14.78 3.83 3.38
CA LEU A 182 -13.74 4.46 2.58
C LEU A 182 -12.33 4.02 3.02
N GLY A 183 -12.17 3.56 4.25
CA GLY A 183 -10.89 3.17 4.82
C GLY A 183 -10.81 3.34 6.34
N ILE A 184 -9.61 3.18 6.87
CA ILE A 184 -9.34 3.17 8.31
C ILE A 184 -8.08 4.00 8.64
N ILE A 185 -8.20 4.93 9.58
CA ILE A 185 -7.07 5.61 10.25
C ILE A 185 -6.69 4.79 11.48
N TYR A 186 -5.41 4.53 11.67
CA TYR A 186 -4.93 3.72 12.78
C TYR A 186 -3.54 4.14 13.28
N PRO A 187 -3.24 3.96 14.57
CA PRO A 187 -1.88 4.13 15.09
C PRO A 187 -0.90 3.16 14.44
N SER A 188 0.31 3.62 14.13
CA SER A 188 1.39 2.71 13.74
C SER A 188 1.77 1.83 14.92
N VAL A 189 2.05 0.55 14.61
CA VAL A 189 2.60 -0.41 15.58
C VAL A 189 4.12 -0.48 15.50
N ARG A 190 4.74 0.28 14.58
CA ARG A 190 6.19 0.29 14.31
C ARG A 190 6.86 1.56 14.79
N LEU A 191 6.15 2.68 14.79
CA LEU A 191 6.62 3.95 15.32
C LEU A 191 5.63 4.51 16.33
N ASN A 192 6.07 4.70 17.57
CA ASN A 192 5.24 5.31 18.60
C ASN A 192 4.80 6.73 18.20
N GLY A 193 3.51 7.02 18.31
CA GLY A 193 2.92 8.29 17.87
C GLY A 193 2.71 8.40 16.35
N GLY A 194 3.19 7.43 15.56
CA GLY A 194 2.95 7.36 14.12
C GLY A 194 1.47 7.08 13.82
N ILE A 195 0.99 7.63 12.70
CA ILE A 195 -0.39 7.44 12.23
C ILE A 195 -0.35 6.95 10.79
N ASN A 196 -1.13 5.90 10.53
CA ASN A 196 -1.29 5.29 9.22
C ASN A 196 -2.75 5.41 8.75
N LEU A 197 -2.91 5.28 7.44
CA LEU A 197 -4.19 5.20 6.74
C LEU A 197 -4.16 4.00 5.79
N ALA A 198 -5.22 3.21 5.83
CA ALA A 198 -5.55 2.22 4.81
C ALA A 198 -6.79 2.70 4.06
N CYS A 199 -6.64 3.13 2.82
CA CYS A 199 -7.75 3.55 1.97
C CYS A 199 -8.23 2.37 1.11
N PHE A 200 -9.53 2.16 1.07
CA PHE A 200 -10.17 1.04 0.36
C PHE A 200 -10.65 1.40 -1.06
N ARG A 201 -10.67 2.69 -1.39
CA ARG A 201 -11.25 3.20 -2.65
C ARG A 201 -10.18 3.93 -3.49
N PRO A 202 -9.87 3.46 -4.71
CA PRO A 202 -8.87 4.10 -5.58
C PRO A 202 -9.16 5.57 -5.85
N ALA A 203 -10.44 5.92 -6.09
CA ALA A 203 -10.88 7.29 -6.38
C ALA A 203 -10.61 8.31 -5.26
N LEU A 204 -10.34 7.87 -4.03
CA LEU A 204 -10.00 8.76 -2.91
C LEU A 204 -8.51 9.08 -2.82
N VAL A 205 -7.65 8.36 -3.54
CA VAL A 205 -6.21 8.58 -3.53
C VAL A 205 -5.91 9.78 -4.45
N GLY A 206 -6.02 10.98 -3.89
CA GLY A 206 -5.88 12.23 -4.63
C GLY A 206 -4.43 12.68 -4.80
N ASN A 207 -4.18 13.45 -5.87
CA ASN A 207 -2.93 14.20 -6.08
C ASN A 207 -1.64 13.38 -5.88
N VAL A 208 -1.61 12.16 -6.45
CA VAL A 208 -0.47 11.26 -6.30
C VAL A 208 0.74 11.79 -7.05
N ARG A 209 1.86 11.94 -6.35
CA ARG A 209 3.10 12.49 -6.92
C ARG A 209 4.35 11.96 -6.21
N LYS A 210 5.49 11.98 -6.91
CA LYS A 210 6.78 11.61 -6.33
C LYS A 210 7.20 12.66 -5.29
N GLY A 211 7.67 12.18 -4.15
CA GLY A 211 8.30 12.95 -3.08
C GLY A 211 9.78 12.60 -2.94
N ALA A 212 10.28 12.64 -1.72
CA ALA A 212 11.65 12.30 -1.39
C ALA A 212 12.01 10.83 -1.69
N VAL A 213 13.27 10.58 -2.05
CA VAL A 213 13.81 9.23 -2.23
C VAL A 213 14.71 8.90 -1.04
N TYR A 214 14.58 7.68 -0.51
CA TYR A 214 15.38 7.20 0.60
C TYR A 214 16.15 5.95 0.20
N ARG A 215 17.40 5.84 0.65
CA ARG A 215 18.17 4.60 0.63
C ARG A 215 18.13 3.97 2.01
N LEU A 216 17.73 2.71 2.09
CA LEU A 216 17.80 1.90 3.30
C LEU A 216 18.91 0.86 3.10
N THR A 217 19.89 0.85 4.00
CA THR A 217 21.04 -0.05 3.95
C THR A 217 21.13 -0.89 5.21
N TRP A 218 21.03 -2.22 5.09
CA TRP A 218 21.27 -3.18 6.16
C TRP A 218 22.73 -3.66 6.08
N ARG A 219 23.41 -3.75 7.23
CA ARG A 219 24.81 -4.18 7.37
C ARG A 219 24.93 -5.25 8.46
N GLY A 220 24.39 -6.43 8.21
CA GLY A 220 24.35 -7.55 9.17
C GLY A 220 23.40 -7.35 10.35
N SER A 221 22.55 -6.31 10.33
CA SER A 221 21.58 -5.96 11.39
C SER A 221 20.19 -5.83 10.78
N PRO A 222 19.10 -6.18 11.49
CA PRO A 222 17.72 -5.97 11.03
C PRO A 222 17.30 -4.50 10.95
N VAL A 223 18.09 -3.59 11.55
CA VAL A 223 17.83 -2.15 11.53
C VAL A 223 18.67 -1.51 10.41
N PRO A 224 18.04 -0.87 9.42
CA PRO A 224 18.76 -0.19 8.35
C PRO A 224 19.33 1.15 8.80
N ILE A 225 20.41 1.57 8.14
CA ILE A 225 20.81 2.97 8.03
C ILE A 225 19.95 3.59 6.93
N ILE A 226 19.33 4.73 7.22
CA ILE A 226 18.43 5.42 6.30
C ILE A 226 19.09 6.73 5.85
N GLU A 227 19.21 6.92 4.55
CA GLU A 227 19.78 8.11 3.91
C GLU A 227 18.73 8.75 3.01
N LEU A 228 18.57 10.07 3.06
CA LEU A 228 17.84 10.83 2.06
C LEU A 228 18.75 11.06 0.85
N ILE A 229 18.29 10.75 -0.36
CA ILE A 229 19.08 10.82 -1.61
C ILE A 229 18.41 11.69 -2.67
#